data_AF-A0AAU4BDZ4-F1
#
_entry.id   AF-A0AAU4BDZ4-F1
#
_cell.length_a   1.000
_cell.length_b   1.000
_cell.length_c   1.000
_cell.angle_alpha   90.00
_cell.angle_beta   90.00
_cell.angle_gamma   90.00
#
_symmetry.space_group_name_H-M   'P 1'
#
loop_
_entity.id
_entity.type
_entity.pdbx_description
1 polymer ?
#
loop_
_entity_poly.entity_id
_entity_poly.type
_entity_poly.pdbx_seq_one_letter_code
_entity_poly.pdbx_strand_id
1 'polypeptide(L)'
;MTLLKGIVDDDVLRSYRELLVHGGCPNREAADLLGGPRMVATLTEAGMAYVEPAGLALEPRFVAIPPDLALQSSLASLSRRLVARQERLLEGHRRMADAHPFPGALEAVENRLVRILTNRAEISDVSRALLSTARHH
;
A
#
# COMPACT_ATOMS: atom_id res chain seq x y z
N MET A 1 -13.18 -0.64 20.28
CA MET A 1 -12.63 -0.46 18.91
C MET A 1 -11.22 -1.04 18.78
N THR A 2 -11.09 -2.36 18.81
CA THR A 2 -9.85 -3.12 18.52
C THR A 2 -9.63 -3.32 17.01
N LEU A 3 -10.68 -3.16 16.21
CA LEU A 3 -10.71 -3.55 14.81
C LEU A 3 -9.70 -2.83 13.90
N LEU A 4 -9.49 -1.53 14.13
CA LEU A 4 -8.61 -0.69 13.31
C LEU A 4 -7.18 -0.59 13.86
N LYS A 5 -6.92 -1.20 15.02
CA LYS A 5 -5.62 -1.10 15.69
C LYS A 5 -4.53 -1.77 14.85
N GLY A 6 -3.43 -1.06 14.60
CA GLY A 6 -2.32 -1.56 13.78
C GLY A 6 -2.55 -1.50 12.27
N ILE A 7 -3.74 -1.10 11.83
CA ILE A 7 -4.05 -0.82 10.41
C ILE A 7 -3.93 0.68 10.13
N VAL A 8 -4.32 1.50 11.10
CA VAL A 8 -4.29 2.97 11.02
C VAL A 8 -3.39 3.50 12.13
N ASP A 9 -2.73 4.64 11.89
CA ASP A 9 -1.91 5.34 12.88
C ASP A 9 -2.70 5.69 14.14
N ASP A 10 -2.04 5.63 15.30
CA ASP A 10 -2.70 5.79 16.60
C ASP A 10 -3.32 7.18 16.79
N ASP A 11 -2.71 8.23 16.22
CA ASP A 11 -3.26 9.59 16.24
C ASP A 11 -4.56 9.70 15.44
N VAL A 12 -4.61 9.08 14.27
CA VAL A 12 -5.82 9.04 13.43
C VAL A 12 -6.91 8.22 14.12
N LEU A 13 -6.55 7.09 14.72
CA LEU A 13 -7.47 6.25 15.47
C LEU A 13 -8.06 6.98 16.69
N ARG A 14 -7.27 7.83 17.35
CA ARG A 14 -7.72 8.68 18.47
C ARG A 14 -8.75 9.70 18.01
N SER A 15 -8.45 10.50 16.97
CA SER A 15 -9.40 11.48 16.43
C SER A 15 -10.67 10.83 15.87
N TYR A 16 -10.54 9.66 15.23
CA TYR A 16 -11.70 8.89 14.77
C TYR A 16 -12.60 8.40 15.91
N ARG A 17 -12.03 7.96 17.03
CA ARG A 17 -12.79 7.60 18.24
C ARG A 17 -13.55 8.78 18.81
N GLU A 18 -12.90 9.92 18.87
CA GLU A 18 -13.51 11.17 19.33
C GLU A 18 -14.72 11.53 18.47
N LEU A 19 -14.57 11.47 17.14
CA LEU A 19 -15.68 11.71 16.22
C LEU A 19 -16.85 10.73 16.39
N LEU A 20 -16.55 9.44 16.65
CA LEU A 20 -17.57 8.42 16.93
C LEU A 20 -18.31 8.67 18.24
N VAL A 21 -17.60 9.07 19.30
CA VAL A 21 -18.20 9.38 20.61
C VAL A 21 -19.13 10.60 20.49
N HIS A 22 -18.75 11.60 19.70
CA HIS A 22 -19.58 12.78 19.47
C HIS A 22 -20.73 12.55 18.48
N GLY A 23 -20.75 11.42 17.75
CA GLY A 23 -21.75 11.15 16.72
C GLY A 23 -21.67 12.13 15.54
N GLY A 24 -20.50 12.71 15.31
CA GLY A 24 -20.26 13.76 14.32
C GLY A 24 -20.42 15.19 14.84
N CYS A 25 -19.90 16.16 14.08
CA CYS A 25 -19.87 17.59 14.44
C CYS A 25 -20.25 18.47 13.24
N PRO A 26 -20.62 19.74 13.44
CA PRO A 26 -20.73 20.70 12.34
C PRO A 26 -19.41 20.77 11.57
N ASN A 27 -19.48 20.84 10.23
CA ASN A 27 -18.27 20.77 9.40
C ASN A 27 -17.28 21.91 9.70
N ARG A 28 -17.75 23.09 10.12
CA ARG A 28 -16.89 24.21 10.52
C ARG A 28 -16.10 23.96 11.81
N GLU A 29 -16.63 23.12 12.70
CA GLU A 29 -16.02 22.80 14.01
C GLU A 29 -15.12 21.56 13.95
N ALA A 30 -15.18 20.80 12.85
CA ALA A 30 -14.44 19.56 12.69
C ALA A 30 -12.93 19.73 12.85
N ALA A 31 -12.37 20.84 12.36
CA ALA A 31 -10.95 21.12 12.50
C ALA A 31 -10.56 21.35 13.97
N ASP A 32 -11.39 22.08 14.72
CA ASP A 32 -11.11 22.39 16.13
C ASP A 32 -11.24 21.13 17.00
N LEU A 33 -12.26 20.31 16.74
CA LEU A 33 -12.48 19.05 17.45
C LEU A 33 -11.37 18.03 17.20
N LEU A 34 -10.89 17.91 15.96
CA LEU A 34 -10.01 16.82 15.55
C LEU A 34 -8.52 17.17 15.62
N GLY A 35 -8.17 18.36 16.11
CA GLY A 35 -6.78 18.82 16.24
C GLY A 35 -6.19 19.40 14.94
N GLY A 36 -7.04 19.87 14.03
CA GLY A 36 -6.68 20.69 12.88
C GLY A 36 -7.26 20.20 11.54
N PRO A 37 -7.23 21.05 10.49
CA PRO A 37 -7.78 20.73 9.18
C PRO A 37 -7.07 19.54 8.50
N ARG A 38 -5.79 19.31 8.84
CA ARG A 38 -5.02 18.17 8.34
C ARG A 38 -5.61 16.84 8.80
N MET A 39 -6.12 16.76 10.03
CA MET A 39 -6.73 15.53 10.54
C MET A 39 -8.09 15.26 9.87
N VAL A 40 -8.88 16.30 9.63
CA VAL A 40 -10.13 16.22 8.86
C VAL A 40 -9.88 15.63 7.46
N ALA A 41 -8.88 16.18 6.76
CA ALA A 41 -8.47 15.65 5.45
C ALA A 41 -8.00 14.19 5.54
N THR A 42 -7.17 13.88 6.54
CA THR A 42 -6.64 12.52 6.74
C THR A 42 -7.76 11.50 6.96
N LEU A 43 -8.75 11.81 7.80
CA LEU A 43 -9.89 10.93 8.05
C LEU A 43 -10.79 10.78 6.81
N THR A 44 -10.92 11.84 6.02
CA THR A 44 -11.70 11.83 4.76
C THR A 44 -11.01 10.96 3.70
N GLU A 45 -9.72 11.18 3.47
CA GLU A 45 -8.92 10.42 2.49
C GLU A 45 -8.76 8.95 2.88
N ALA A 46 -8.72 8.65 4.17
CA ALA A 46 -8.72 7.28 4.69
C ALA A 46 -10.09 6.57 4.54
N GLY A 47 -11.14 7.28 4.12
CA GLY A 47 -12.51 6.74 4.05
C GLY A 47 -13.05 6.37 5.42
N MET A 48 -12.68 7.14 6.44
CA MET A 48 -13.10 6.96 7.84
C MET A 48 -14.14 7.98 8.27
N ALA A 49 -14.27 9.10 7.56
CA ALA A 49 -15.27 10.12 7.80
C ALA A 49 -15.71 10.75 6.48
N TYR A 50 -16.88 11.37 6.49
CA TYR A 50 -17.39 12.12 5.36
C TYR A 50 -18.16 13.35 5.82
N VAL A 51 -18.31 14.32 4.92
CA VAL A 51 -19.25 15.42 5.11
C VAL A 51 -20.62 14.93 4.64
N GLU A 52 -21.54 14.77 5.58
CA GLU A 52 -22.93 14.49 5.29
C GLU A 52 -23.55 15.70 4.58
N PRO A 53 -24.06 15.52 3.34
CA PRO A 53 -24.69 16.61 2.62
C PRO A 53 -25.97 17.03 3.33
N ALA A 54 -26.01 18.29 3.75
CA ALA A 54 -27.19 18.88 4.33
C ALA A 54 -28.07 19.54 3.25
N GLY A 55 -29.39 19.47 3.41
CA GLY A 55 -30.32 20.24 2.58
C GLY A 55 -30.22 21.75 2.85
N LEU A 56 -30.87 22.57 2.04
CA LEU A 56 -30.78 24.06 2.03
C LEU A 56 -30.94 24.76 3.40
N ALA A 57 -31.53 24.09 4.41
CA ALA A 57 -31.80 24.65 5.73
C ALA A 57 -30.93 24.08 6.86
N LEU A 58 -30.04 23.12 6.57
CA LEU A 58 -29.22 22.45 7.59
C LEU A 58 -27.73 22.69 7.33
N GLU A 59 -26.97 22.78 8.41
CA GLU A 59 -25.52 22.90 8.33
C GLU A 59 -24.91 21.52 7.97
N PRO A 60 -23.96 21.42 7.02
CA PRO A 60 -23.26 20.18 6.71
C PRO A 60 -22.55 19.65 7.95
N ARG A 61 -22.61 18.34 8.16
CA ARG A 61 -22.00 17.69 9.32
C ARG A 61 -20.84 16.80 8.90
N PHE A 62 -19.74 16.86 9.63
CA PHE A 62 -18.66 15.89 9.50
C PHE A 62 -18.93 14.71 10.42
N VAL A 63 -19.10 13.53 9.83
CA VAL A 63 -19.54 12.32 10.55
C VAL A 63 -18.59 11.16 10.29
N ALA A 64 -18.42 10.32 11.31
CA ALA A 64 -17.62 9.11 11.21
C ALA A 64 -18.37 8.04 10.42
N ILE A 65 -17.65 7.33 9.55
CA ILE A 65 -18.13 6.10 8.90
C ILE A 65 -18.15 4.98 9.94
N PRO A 66 -19.10 4.02 9.89
CA PRO A 66 -19.09 2.85 10.77
C PRO A 66 -17.74 2.10 10.77
N PRO A 67 -17.27 1.56 11.92
CA PRO A 67 -15.92 0.98 12.04
C PRO A 67 -15.61 -0.19 11.10
N ASP A 68 -16.61 -0.98 10.74
CA ASP A 68 -16.54 -2.09 9.79
C ASP A 68 -16.28 -1.59 8.35
N LEU A 69 -17.01 -0.56 7.92
CA LEU A 69 -16.81 0.09 6.62
C LEU A 69 -15.48 0.87 6.58
N ALA A 70 -15.12 1.55 7.66
CA ALA A 70 -13.83 2.22 7.79
C ALA A 70 -12.66 1.23 7.68
N LEU A 71 -12.79 0.02 8.24
CA LEU A 71 -11.80 -1.04 8.08
C LEU A 71 -11.72 -1.49 6.62
N GLN A 72 -12.86 -1.72 5.96
CA GLN A 72 -12.88 -2.12 4.55
C GLN A 72 -12.17 -1.08 3.66
N SER A 73 -12.47 0.20 3.84
CA SER A 73 -11.82 1.31 3.13
C SER A 73 -10.32 1.35 3.38
N SER A 74 -9.91 1.19 4.65
CA SER A 74 -8.50 1.18 5.05
C SER A 74 -7.72 0.02 4.43
N LEU A 75 -8.29 -1.19 4.45
CA LEU A 75 -7.69 -2.38 3.83
C LEU A 75 -7.60 -2.25 2.31
N ALA A 76 -8.64 -1.71 1.65
CA ALA A 76 -8.61 -1.45 0.21
C ALA A 76 -7.52 -0.45 -0.16
N SER A 77 -7.34 0.61 0.64
CA SER A 77 -6.27 1.60 0.46
C SER A 77 -4.88 0.97 0.63
N LEU A 78 -4.68 0.16 1.68
CA LEU A 78 -3.43 -0.57 1.90
C LEU A 78 -3.10 -1.53 0.76
N SER A 79 -4.09 -2.27 0.25
CA SER A 79 -3.91 -3.17 -0.88
C SER A 79 -3.42 -2.42 -2.13
N ARG A 80 -4.06 -1.30 -2.48
CA ARG A 80 -3.62 -0.45 -3.61
C ARG A 80 -2.19 0.07 -3.43
N ARG A 81 -1.85 0.52 -2.23
CA ARG A 81 -0.49 0.99 -1.90
C ARG A 81 0.55 -0.14 -2.00
N LEU A 82 0.19 -1.35 -1.58
CA LEU A 82 1.05 -2.53 -1.66
C LEU A 82 1.33 -2.90 -3.12
N VAL A 83 0.29 -2.95 -3.96
CA VAL A 83 0.43 -3.20 -5.40
C VAL A 83 1.34 -2.17 -6.05
N ALA A 84 1.09 -0.88 -5.84
CA ALA A 84 1.93 0.18 -6.39
C ALA A 84 3.39 0.07 -5.91
N ARG A 85 3.62 -0.33 -4.64
CA ARG A 85 4.98 -0.55 -4.12
C ARG A 85 5.65 -1.77 -4.74
N GLN A 86 4.91 -2.84 -4.97
CA GLN A 86 5.40 -4.03 -5.67
C GLN A 86 5.78 -3.71 -7.12
N GLU A 87 4.96 -2.94 -7.84
CA GLU A 87 5.28 -2.47 -9.20
C GLU A 87 6.59 -1.67 -9.21
N ARG A 88 6.75 -0.75 -8.26
CA ARG A 88 8.00 0.02 -8.12
C ARG A 88 9.21 -0.86 -7.82
N LEU A 89 9.05 -1.93 -7.04
CA LEU A 89 10.12 -2.89 -6.76
C LEU A 89 10.50 -3.68 -8.00
N LEU A 90 9.52 -4.18 -8.76
CA LEU A 90 9.75 -4.89 -10.02
C LEU A 90 10.43 -4.00 -11.05
N GLU A 91 10.00 -2.74 -11.15
CA GLU A 91 10.61 -1.76 -12.04
C GLU A 91 12.04 -1.40 -11.62
N GLY A 92 12.32 -1.35 -10.31
CA GLY A 92 13.68 -1.25 -9.79
C GLY A 92 14.53 -2.46 -10.18
N HIS A 93 13.98 -3.67 -10.05
CA HIS A 93 14.68 -4.91 -10.39
C HIS A 93 14.99 -5.01 -11.89
N ARG A 94 14.06 -4.64 -12.77
CA ARG A 94 14.30 -4.57 -14.23
C ARG A 94 15.44 -3.62 -14.55
N ARG A 95 15.39 -2.39 -14.03
CA ARG A 95 16.47 -1.40 -14.22
C ARG A 95 17.81 -1.89 -13.69
N MET A 96 17.83 -2.64 -12.58
CA MET A 96 19.06 -3.27 -12.09
C MET A 96 19.58 -4.34 -13.05
N ALA A 97 18.71 -5.21 -13.58
CA ALA A 97 19.09 -6.23 -14.55
C ALA A 97 19.55 -5.63 -15.89
N ASP A 98 18.99 -4.48 -16.30
CA ASP A 98 19.41 -3.77 -17.51
C ASP A 98 20.75 -3.03 -17.31
N ALA A 99 20.97 -2.43 -16.13
CA ALA A 99 22.19 -1.68 -15.81
C ALA A 99 23.37 -2.58 -15.44
N HIS A 100 23.08 -3.71 -14.81
CA HIS A 100 23.97 -4.83 -14.66
C HIS A 100 23.32 -6.00 -15.38
N PRO A 101 23.47 -6.09 -16.73
CA PRO A 101 23.32 -7.38 -17.35
C PRO A 101 24.27 -8.24 -16.54
N PHE A 102 23.74 -9.20 -15.79
CA PHE A 102 24.58 -10.27 -15.26
C PHE A 102 25.51 -10.60 -16.42
N PRO A 103 26.84 -10.40 -16.33
CA PRO A 103 27.72 -10.80 -17.42
C PRO A 103 27.32 -12.22 -17.63
N GLY A 104 26.74 -12.48 -18.81
CA GLY A 104 25.84 -13.60 -18.97
C GLY A 104 26.55 -14.78 -18.35
N ALA A 105 25.84 -15.60 -17.59
CA ALA A 105 26.37 -16.92 -17.31
C ALA A 105 26.78 -17.64 -18.63
N LEU A 106 26.43 -17.08 -19.81
CA LEU A 106 26.91 -17.37 -21.15
C LEU A 106 28.13 -16.51 -21.64
N GLU A 107 28.26 -15.21 -21.35
CA GLU A 107 29.44 -14.41 -21.77
C GLU A 107 30.70 -14.74 -20.96
N ALA A 108 30.54 -15.09 -19.67
CA ALA A 108 31.63 -15.69 -18.90
C ALA A 108 31.90 -17.17 -19.26
N VAL A 109 31.05 -17.76 -20.11
CA VAL A 109 31.07 -19.19 -20.53
C VAL A 109 31.62 -19.39 -21.93
N GLU A 110 31.79 -18.35 -22.76
CA GLU A 110 32.50 -18.51 -24.03
C GLU A 110 33.93 -19.07 -23.85
N ASN A 111 34.49 -19.04 -22.64
CA ASN A 111 35.77 -19.69 -22.31
C ASN A 111 35.72 -20.74 -21.18
N ARG A 112 34.55 -21.19 -20.71
CA ARG A 112 34.46 -22.25 -19.69
C ARG A 112 33.33 -23.23 -19.95
N LEU A 113 33.69 -24.41 -20.47
CA LEU A 113 32.79 -25.51 -20.83
C LEU A 113 32.14 -26.24 -19.63
N VAL A 114 32.63 -26.05 -18.40
CA VAL A 114 32.09 -26.73 -17.20
C VAL A 114 32.04 -25.76 -16.02
N ARG A 115 30.88 -25.66 -15.37
CA ARG A 115 30.67 -24.90 -14.12
C ARG A 115 30.00 -25.79 -13.08
N ILE A 116 30.65 -25.96 -11.93
CA ILE A 116 30.10 -26.71 -10.80
C ILE A 116 29.32 -25.75 -9.90
N LEU A 117 28.06 -26.05 -9.66
CA LEU A 117 27.17 -25.28 -8.78
C LEU A 117 26.93 -26.08 -7.49
N THR A 118 27.11 -25.45 -6.33
CA THR A 118 26.88 -26.05 -5.01
C THR A 118 25.74 -25.37 -4.23
N ASN A 119 25.28 -24.20 -4.67
CA ASN A 119 24.19 -23.46 -4.03
C ASN A 119 22.82 -23.82 -4.64
N ARG A 120 21.88 -24.22 -3.77
CA ARG A 120 20.52 -24.64 -4.16
C ARG A 120 19.69 -23.55 -4.86
N ALA A 121 19.83 -22.29 -4.44
CA ALA A 121 19.11 -21.17 -5.07
C ALA A 121 19.63 -20.92 -6.49
N GLU A 122 20.96 -20.90 -6.63
CA GLU A 122 21.65 -20.70 -7.91
C GLU A 122 21.37 -21.84 -8.91
N ILE A 123 21.26 -23.09 -8.43
CA ILE A 123 20.85 -24.24 -9.25
C ILE A 123 19.44 -24.05 -9.81
N SER A 124 18.51 -23.53 -9.01
CA SER A 124 17.11 -23.32 -9.44
C SER A 124 17.01 -22.20 -10.47
N ASP A 125 17.76 -21.13 -10.31
CA ASP A 125 17.77 -19.99 -11.24
C ASP A 125 18.38 -20.37 -12.60
N VAL A 126 19.52 -21.09 -12.58
CA VAL A 126 20.16 -21.58 -13.81
C VAL A 126 19.28 -22.61 -14.54
N SER A 127 18.64 -23.52 -13.80
CA SER A 127 17.71 -24.51 -14.39
C SER A 127 16.52 -23.82 -15.07
N ARG A 128 15.97 -22.77 -14.47
CA ARG A 128 14.86 -22.00 -15.03
C ARG A 128 15.28 -21.25 -16.29
N ALA A 129 16.47 -20.65 -16.30
CA ALA A 129 17.02 -19.96 -17.46
C ALA A 129 17.25 -20.91 -18.64
N LEU A 130 17.84 -22.10 -18.39
CA LEU A 130 18.06 -23.13 -19.42
C LEU A 130 16.74 -23.64 -20.03
N LEU A 131 15.73 -23.86 -19.19
CA LEU A 131 14.39 -24.27 -19.64
C LEU A 131 13.69 -23.19 -20.48
N SER A 132 13.90 -21.90 -20.18
CA SER A 132 13.30 -20.83 -20.99
C SER A 132 13.97 -20.69 -22.36
N THR A 133 15.28 -20.86 -22.44
CA THR A 133 16.03 -20.83 -23.71
C THR A 133 15.74 -22.04 -24.59
N ALA A 134 15.51 -23.23 -24.01
CA ALA A 134 15.15 -24.43 -24.77
C ALA A 134 13.75 -24.37 -25.40
N ARG A 135 12.86 -23.48 -24.94
CA ARG A 135 11.52 -23.28 -25.51
C ARG A 135 11.48 -22.31 -26.69
N HIS A 136 12.58 -21.63 -26.99
CA HIS A 136 12.68 -20.62 -28.05
C HIS A 136 13.45 -21.11 -29.29
N HIS A 137 13.67 -22.43 -29.40
CA HIS A 137 14.23 -23.11 -30.57
C HIS A 137 13.30 -24.22 -31.06
#